data_AF-A0ABD2ST95-F1
#
_entry.id   AF-A0ABD2ST95-F1
#
_cell.length_a   1.000
_cell.length_b   1.000
_cell.length_c   1.000
_cell.angle_alpha   90.00
_cell.angle_beta   90.00
_cell.angle_gamma   90.00
#
_symmetry.space_group_name_H-M   'P 1'
#
loop_
_entity.id
_entity.type
_entity.pdbx_description
1 polymer ?
#
loop_
_entity_poly.entity_id
_entity_poly.type
_entity_poly.pdbx_seq_one_letter_code
_entity_poly.pdbx_strand_id
1 'polypeptide(L)'
;MAGDVVMYTADDRNIHSVDEITEGERVTLTLWFSRDASYDEDPKLISSLSPNLLGVADSKLHSYIPVPGSINMYWFPPDEASSFLSGFDIRCGRLHVLGFDIYPFQETFHLSESESSYNLLELLSGPLLIARDSKMFEPQFLNIMHALQMVQFYLWRFPNLKTKVEGTSPNITPTSQTQKTEIDHLKSVFLKDLQLTERFFGHSKPMKDMEYEFDWDTFSAAVLEWECYVLKLQKELVLHLPHWKTNQSIFCVTL
;
A
#
# COMPACT_ATOMS: atom_id res chain seq x y z
N MET A 1 -4.39 -29.36 5.66
CA MET A 1 -5.76 -28.90 5.34
C MET A 1 -5.71 -27.40 5.19
N ALA A 2 -6.50 -26.83 4.28
CA ALA A 2 -6.66 -25.38 4.17
C ALA A 2 -7.89 -24.96 4.99
N GLY A 3 -7.80 -23.83 5.71
CA GLY A 3 -8.90 -23.32 6.54
C GLY A 3 -8.80 -23.63 8.03
N ASP A 4 -7.76 -24.36 8.47
CA ASP A 4 -7.48 -24.56 9.89
C ASP A 4 -6.93 -23.27 10.52
N VAL A 5 -7.35 -22.99 11.75
CA VAL A 5 -6.89 -21.84 12.54
C VAL A 5 -6.17 -22.34 13.77
N VAL A 6 -4.97 -21.81 13.99
CA VAL A 6 -4.20 -22.02 15.22
C VAL A 6 -4.13 -20.69 15.96
N MET A 7 -4.57 -20.68 17.22
CA MET A 7 -4.51 -19.51 18.09
C MET A 7 -3.54 -19.78 19.22
N TYR A 8 -2.65 -18.83 19.50
CA TYR A 8 -1.64 -18.96 20.52
C TYR A 8 -1.29 -17.59 21.11
N THR A 9 -0.69 -17.56 22.31
CA THR A 9 -0.29 -16.31 22.98
C THR A 9 1.07 -15.84 22.51
N ALA A 10 1.25 -14.52 22.46
CA ALA A 10 2.49 -13.85 22.08
C ALA A 10 3.38 -13.58 23.31
N ASP A 11 3.64 -14.60 24.12
CA ASP A 11 4.46 -14.48 25.34
C ASP A 11 5.76 -15.29 25.26
N ASP A 12 6.63 -15.10 26.25
CA ASP A 12 7.95 -15.73 26.34
C ASP A 12 7.91 -17.26 26.51
N ARG A 13 6.73 -17.84 26.73
CA ARG A 13 6.54 -19.29 26.86
C ARG A 13 6.23 -19.95 25.53
N ASN A 14 5.87 -19.18 24.52
CA ASN A 14 5.39 -19.70 23.25
C ASN A 14 6.35 -19.38 22.09
N ILE A 15 7.55 -19.91 22.20
CA ILE A 15 8.56 -19.88 21.14
C ILE A 15 8.17 -20.91 20.08
N HIS A 16 7.90 -20.45 18.87
CA HIS A 16 7.50 -21.29 17.76
C HIS A 16 8.22 -20.88 16.48
N SER A 17 8.42 -21.84 15.58
CA SER A 17 9.00 -21.63 14.26
C SER A 17 8.18 -22.39 13.22
N VAL A 18 8.36 -22.01 11.96
CA VAL A 18 7.84 -22.76 10.82
C VAL A 18 9.00 -23.56 10.26
N ASP A 19 8.83 -24.89 10.19
CA ASP A 19 9.82 -25.76 9.57
C ASP A 19 9.95 -25.47 8.07
N GLU A 20 11.10 -25.87 7.51
CA GLU A 20 11.37 -25.73 6.09
C GLU A 20 10.31 -26.47 5.25
N ILE A 21 9.78 -25.78 4.23
CA ILE A 21 8.90 -26.37 3.24
C ILE A 21 9.77 -27.07 2.19
N THR A 22 9.89 -28.39 2.32
CA THR A 22 10.75 -29.21 1.43
C THR A 22 10.14 -29.47 0.06
N GLU A 23 8.80 -29.43 -0.05
CA GLU A 23 8.06 -29.57 -1.31
C GLU A 23 6.79 -28.70 -1.30
N GLY A 24 6.48 -28.07 -2.43
CA GLY A 24 5.27 -27.26 -2.63
C GLY A 24 5.35 -25.84 -2.04
N GLU A 25 4.19 -25.26 -1.72
CA GLU A 25 4.05 -23.90 -1.19
C GLU A 25 3.10 -23.87 0.02
N ARG A 26 3.42 -23.06 1.03
CA ARG A 26 2.57 -22.80 2.19
C ARG A 26 2.13 -21.35 2.21
N VAL A 27 0.84 -21.11 2.04
CA VAL A 27 0.23 -19.77 2.14
C VAL A 27 -0.53 -19.66 3.46
N THR A 28 -0.23 -18.64 4.26
CA THR A 28 -0.86 -18.40 5.56
C THR A 28 -1.26 -16.96 5.76
N LEU A 29 -2.42 -16.74 6.39
CA LEU A 29 -2.78 -15.46 6.98
C LEU A 29 -2.43 -15.50 8.47
N THR A 30 -1.58 -14.57 8.92
CA THR A 30 -1.22 -14.42 10.34
C THR A 30 -1.82 -13.12 10.86
N LEU A 31 -2.54 -13.19 11.97
CA LEU A 31 -3.18 -12.05 12.62
C LEU A 31 -2.65 -11.94 14.05
N TRP A 32 -2.37 -10.72 14.48
CA TRP A 32 -1.98 -10.40 15.86
C TRP A 32 -3.08 -9.56 16.49
N PHE A 33 -3.48 -9.94 17.70
CA PHE A 33 -4.46 -9.21 18.48
C PHE A 33 -3.78 -8.68 19.74
N SER A 34 -4.00 -7.40 20.04
CA SER A 34 -3.55 -6.80 21.29
C SER A 34 -4.72 -6.64 22.25
N ARG A 35 -4.45 -6.77 23.55
CA ARG A 35 -5.39 -6.35 24.60
C ARG A 35 -5.23 -4.89 24.99
N ASP A 36 -4.19 -4.23 24.47
CA ASP A 36 -3.96 -2.81 24.68
C ASP A 36 -4.92 -2.01 23.79
N ALA A 37 -5.89 -1.38 24.43
CA ALA A 37 -6.94 -0.60 23.78
C ALA A 37 -6.41 0.63 23.03
N SER A 38 -5.17 1.06 23.25
CA SER A 38 -4.57 2.15 22.46
C SER A 38 -4.36 1.77 20.98
N TYR A 39 -4.35 0.47 20.67
CA TYR A 39 -4.28 -0.07 19.32
C TYR A 39 -5.65 -0.52 18.78
N ASP A 40 -6.75 -0.12 19.42
CA ASP A 40 -8.09 -0.46 18.94
C ASP A 40 -8.40 0.28 17.62
N GLU A 41 -8.52 -0.48 16.55
CA GLU A 41 -8.84 0.01 15.21
C GLU A 41 -10.34 -0.09 14.91
N ASP A 42 -11.12 -0.84 15.71
CA ASP A 42 -12.54 -1.06 15.48
C ASP A 42 -13.34 0.25 15.47
N PRO A 43 -13.14 1.20 16.42
CA PRO A 43 -13.82 2.49 16.39
C PRO A 43 -13.51 3.30 15.13
N LYS A 44 -12.27 3.23 14.63
CA LYS A 44 -11.85 3.97 13.43
C LYS A 44 -12.51 3.40 12.18
N LEU A 45 -12.54 2.07 12.05
CA LEU A 45 -13.20 1.37 10.95
C LEU A 45 -14.73 1.56 10.99
N ILE A 46 -15.36 1.43 12.16
CA ILE A 46 -16.80 1.63 12.30
C ILE A 46 -17.18 3.07 11.98
N SER A 47 -16.34 4.05 12.34
CA SER A 47 -16.55 5.46 12.01
C SER A 47 -16.47 5.72 10.50
N SER A 48 -15.52 5.08 9.79
CA SER A 48 -15.41 5.22 8.32
C SER A 48 -16.59 4.60 7.56
N LEU A 49 -17.28 3.63 8.17
CA LEU A 49 -18.49 2.99 7.63
C LEU A 49 -19.79 3.71 8.06
N SER A 50 -19.70 4.87 8.70
CA SER A 50 -20.88 5.61 9.15
C SER A 50 -21.77 6.07 7.97
N PRO A 51 -23.09 5.82 7.98
CA PRO A 51 -24.02 6.20 6.91
C PRO A 51 -24.02 7.70 6.58
N ASN A 52 -23.62 8.56 7.52
CA ASN A 52 -23.50 10.01 7.33
C ASN A 52 -22.50 10.39 6.21
N LEU A 53 -21.63 9.46 5.81
CA LEU A 53 -20.65 9.65 4.72
C LEU A 53 -21.23 9.31 3.33
N LEU A 54 -22.37 8.63 3.23
CA LEU A 54 -22.98 8.21 1.96
C LEU A 54 -23.59 9.38 1.14
N GLY A 55 -23.84 10.53 1.78
CA GLY A 55 -24.54 11.66 1.18
C GLY A 55 -23.66 12.70 0.45
N VAL A 56 -22.32 12.56 0.48
CA VAL A 56 -21.39 13.49 -0.17
C VAL A 56 -20.78 12.80 -1.39
N ALA A 57 -21.48 12.91 -2.51
CA ALA A 57 -21.34 12.03 -3.67
C ALA A 57 -20.06 12.18 -4.52
N ASP A 58 -19.12 13.08 -4.21
CA ASP A 58 -18.04 13.39 -5.18
C ASP A 58 -16.61 13.51 -4.62
N SER A 59 -16.34 13.33 -3.31
CA SER A 59 -15.03 13.79 -2.78
C SER A 59 -14.28 12.95 -1.74
N LYS A 60 -14.62 11.69 -1.46
CA LYS A 60 -13.87 10.94 -0.42
C LYS A 60 -13.47 9.52 -0.78
N LEU A 61 -12.66 9.41 -1.84
CA LEU A 61 -11.66 8.34 -1.96
C LEU A 61 -10.88 8.13 -0.63
N HIS A 62 -10.70 9.23 0.09
CA HIS A 62 -10.03 9.34 1.39
C HIS A 62 -10.58 8.47 2.53
N SER A 63 -11.80 7.94 2.44
CA SER A 63 -12.46 7.28 3.58
C SER A 63 -12.20 5.77 3.72
N TYR A 64 -11.74 5.11 2.66
CA TYR A 64 -11.65 3.64 2.61
C TYR A 64 -10.25 3.08 2.47
N ILE A 65 -9.25 3.92 2.19
CA ILE A 65 -7.86 3.46 2.14
C ILE A 65 -7.31 3.45 3.57
N PRO A 66 -6.82 2.30 4.07
CA PRO A 66 -6.23 2.23 5.39
C PRO A 66 -5.11 3.25 5.53
N VAL A 67 -5.09 3.96 6.66
CA VAL A 67 -3.93 4.77 7.03
C VAL A 67 -2.75 3.81 7.20
N PRO A 68 -1.59 4.06 6.57
CA PRO A 68 -0.43 3.23 6.79
C PRO A 68 -0.10 3.17 8.28
N GLY A 69 0.29 2.00 8.76
CA GLY A 69 0.82 1.89 10.12
C GLY A 69 2.16 2.64 10.26
N SER A 70 2.77 2.55 11.44
CA SER A 70 4.08 3.16 11.68
C SER A 70 5.10 2.71 10.63
N ILE A 71 5.91 3.65 10.13
CA ILE A 71 6.96 3.36 9.15
C ILE A 71 7.95 2.29 9.62
N ASN A 72 8.13 2.16 10.93
CA ASN A 72 8.98 1.14 11.53
C ASN A 72 8.53 -0.28 11.16
N MET A 73 7.24 -0.49 10.90
CA MET A 73 6.71 -1.79 10.47
C MET A 73 7.06 -2.13 9.02
N TYR A 74 7.42 -1.12 8.23
CA TYR A 74 7.74 -1.26 6.82
C TYR A 74 9.24 -1.14 6.55
N TRP A 75 10.06 -0.89 7.57
CA TRP A 75 11.51 -0.81 7.40
C TRP A 75 12.16 -2.18 7.57
N PHE A 76 13.05 -2.54 6.65
CA PHE A 76 13.82 -3.77 6.69
C PHE A 76 15.33 -3.50 6.65
N PRO A 77 16.14 -4.15 7.50
CA PRO A 77 15.73 -5.06 8.56
C PRO A 77 15.07 -4.31 9.74
N PRO A 78 14.19 -4.97 10.52
CA PRO A 78 13.49 -4.31 11.64
C PRO A 78 14.42 -3.69 12.69
N ASP A 79 15.60 -4.28 12.90
CA ASP A 79 16.59 -3.78 13.86
C ASP A 79 17.11 -2.37 13.50
N GLU A 80 17.03 -2.00 12.22
CA GLU A 80 17.47 -0.71 11.69
C GLU A 80 16.35 0.34 11.63
N ALA A 81 15.11 -0.06 11.97
CA ALA A 81 13.91 0.78 11.90
C ALA A 81 13.89 1.94 12.91
N SER A 82 14.85 2.00 13.82
CA SER A 82 15.00 3.10 14.79
C SER A 82 15.95 4.20 14.32
N SER A 83 16.92 3.85 13.47
CA SER A 83 17.98 4.76 13.03
C SER A 83 17.80 5.21 11.58
N PHE A 84 17.19 4.36 10.74
CA PHE A 84 17.08 4.54 9.29
C PHE A 84 18.44 4.80 8.60
N LEU A 85 19.54 4.37 9.22
CA LEU A 85 20.89 4.54 8.70
C LEU A 85 21.21 3.51 7.61
N SER A 86 20.64 2.31 7.73
CA SER A 86 20.77 1.23 6.76
C SER A 86 19.42 0.53 6.54
N GLY A 87 19.33 -0.30 5.51
CA GLY A 87 18.08 -0.97 5.14
C GLY A 87 17.23 -0.17 4.16
N PHE A 88 15.96 -0.55 4.03
CA PHE A 88 15.02 0.06 3.09
C PHE A 88 13.57 -0.02 3.57
N ASP A 89 12.72 0.87 3.05
CA ASP A 89 11.27 0.73 3.17
C ASP A 89 10.78 -0.32 2.18
N ILE A 90 10.15 -1.40 2.67
CA ILE A 90 9.70 -2.53 1.86
C ILE A 90 8.67 -2.15 0.80
N ARG A 91 7.89 -1.08 1.01
CA ARG A 91 6.86 -0.63 0.07
C ARG A 91 7.51 0.09 -1.10
N CYS A 92 8.44 0.99 -0.81
CA CYS A 92 9.28 1.65 -1.80
C CYS A 92 10.12 0.62 -2.57
N GLY A 93 10.75 -0.33 -1.86
CA GLY A 93 11.54 -1.39 -2.48
C GLY A 93 10.71 -2.27 -3.41
N ARG A 94 9.47 -2.59 -3.03
CA ARG A 94 8.56 -3.36 -3.89
C ARG A 94 8.16 -2.58 -5.13
N LEU A 95 7.80 -1.29 -5.02
CA LEU A 95 7.50 -0.45 -6.19
C LEU A 95 8.70 -0.37 -7.13
N HIS A 96 9.89 -0.16 -6.58
CA HIS A 96 11.13 -0.07 -7.34
C HIS A 96 11.40 -1.33 -8.17
N VAL A 97 11.31 -2.51 -7.55
CA VAL A 97 11.49 -3.81 -8.25
C VAL A 97 10.42 -4.04 -9.33
N LEU A 98 9.23 -3.47 -9.16
CA LEU A 98 8.16 -3.50 -10.16
C LEU A 98 8.33 -2.45 -11.28
N GLY A 99 9.37 -1.63 -11.21
CA GLY A 99 9.71 -0.59 -12.20
C GLY A 99 8.96 0.72 -12.00
N PHE A 100 8.49 1.01 -10.78
CA PHE A 100 7.82 2.25 -10.43
C PHE A 100 8.62 3.04 -9.41
N ASP A 101 8.61 4.35 -9.61
CA ASP A 101 9.23 5.35 -8.74
C ASP A 101 8.15 6.23 -8.11
N ILE A 102 8.51 6.94 -7.04
CA ILE A 102 7.59 7.83 -6.33
C ILE A 102 8.06 9.27 -6.41
N TYR A 103 7.09 10.19 -6.43
CA TYR A 103 7.34 11.63 -6.43
C TYR A 103 6.38 12.34 -5.47
N PRO A 104 6.83 13.28 -4.62
CA PRO A 104 5.96 14.03 -3.71
C PRO A 104 4.94 14.85 -4.48
N PHE A 105 3.66 14.84 -4.08
CA PHE A 105 2.74 15.85 -4.57
C PHE A 105 2.91 17.14 -3.73
N GLN A 106 3.66 18.12 -4.24
CA GLN A 106 4.07 19.32 -3.49
C GLN A 106 3.24 20.56 -3.78
N GLU A 107 2.74 21.19 -2.71
CA GLU A 107 2.79 22.66 -2.56
C GLU A 107 3.59 23.13 -1.32
N THR A 108 4.00 22.25 -0.38
CA THR A 108 4.55 22.69 0.93
C THR A 108 5.88 22.08 1.39
N PHE A 109 6.51 21.16 0.65
CA PHE A 109 7.80 20.59 1.08
C PHE A 109 8.98 21.38 0.53
N HIS A 110 9.39 22.41 1.27
CA HIS A 110 10.74 22.96 1.10
C HIS A 110 11.72 22.05 1.84
N LEU A 111 12.43 21.20 1.10
CA LEU A 111 13.60 20.48 1.62
C LEU A 111 14.69 21.51 1.95
N SER A 112 14.68 22.03 3.18
CA SER A 112 15.88 22.69 3.71
C SER A 112 16.90 21.61 4.06
N GLU A 113 18.17 21.85 3.75
CA GLU A 113 19.30 20.90 3.93
C GLU A 113 19.53 20.47 5.39
N SER A 114 18.70 20.94 6.33
CA SER A 114 18.80 20.71 7.78
C SER A 114 17.70 19.79 8.35
N GLU A 115 16.73 19.33 7.56
CA GLU A 115 15.54 18.65 8.09
C GLU A 115 15.75 17.13 8.22
N SER A 116 15.49 16.61 9.42
CA SER A 116 15.75 15.24 9.85
C SER A 116 15.12 14.15 8.96
N SER A 117 15.68 12.94 8.98
CA SER A 117 15.15 11.74 8.32
C SER A 117 13.65 11.52 8.58
N TYR A 118 13.14 11.95 9.73
CA TYR A 118 11.72 11.83 10.10
C TYR A 118 10.77 12.60 9.19
N ASN A 119 11.15 13.77 8.66
CA ASN A 119 10.27 14.54 7.76
C ASN A 119 10.12 13.88 6.39
N LEU A 120 11.15 13.14 5.94
CA LEU A 120 11.08 12.36 4.71
C LEU A 120 10.22 11.10 4.90
N LEU A 121 10.09 10.59 6.12
CA LEU A 121 9.25 9.42 6.42
C LEU A 121 7.76 9.79 6.43
N GLU A 122 7.40 11.01 6.87
CA GLU A 122 6.03 11.54 6.78
C GLU A 122 5.54 11.66 5.34
N LEU A 123 6.46 11.86 4.38
CA LEU A 123 6.14 11.93 2.96
C LEU A 123 5.37 10.69 2.48
N LEU A 124 5.77 9.50 2.94
CA LEU A 124 5.14 8.25 2.51
C LEU A 124 3.70 8.10 3.02
N SER A 125 3.34 8.83 4.07
CA SER A 125 1.98 8.90 4.59
C SER A 125 1.13 9.97 3.90
N GLY A 126 1.75 10.87 3.14
CA GLY A 126 1.10 11.95 2.40
C GLY A 126 0.86 11.64 0.91
N PRO A 127 0.14 12.53 0.20
CA PRO A 127 -0.14 12.36 -1.21
C PRO A 127 1.11 12.32 -2.08
N LEU A 128 1.12 11.40 -3.05
CA LEU A 128 2.25 11.21 -3.96
C LEU A 128 1.80 10.81 -5.36
N LEU A 129 2.70 10.98 -6.31
CA LEU A 129 2.59 10.53 -7.70
C LEU A 129 3.50 9.32 -7.92
N ILE A 130 3.20 8.53 -8.95
CA ILE A 130 4.10 7.49 -9.42
C ILE A 130 4.71 7.88 -10.77
N ALA A 131 5.95 7.47 -10.97
CA ALA A 131 6.68 7.65 -12.20
C ALA A 131 7.22 6.32 -12.72
N ARG A 132 7.34 6.22 -14.05
CA ARG A 132 7.94 5.08 -14.74
C ARG A 132 8.40 5.51 -16.13
N ASP A 133 9.55 5.01 -16.57
CA ASP A 133 10.10 5.28 -17.91
C ASP A 133 10.19 6.77 -18.27
N SER A 134 10.64 7.60 -17.31
CA SER A 134 10.69 9.08 -17.42
C SER A 134 9.34 9.76 -17.65
N LYS A 135 8.23 9.09 -17.37
CA LYS A 135 6.87 9.63 -17.41
C LYS A 135 6.27 9.62 -16.00
N MET A 136 5.45 10.62 -15.70
CA MET A 136 4.77 10.77 -14.41
C MET A 136 3.27 10.63 -14.61
N PHE A 137 2.63 9.86 -13.74
CA PHE A 137 1.18 9.70 -13.70
C PHE A 137 0.59 10.76 -12.76
N GLU A 138 -0.13 11.73 -13.34
CA GLU A 138 -0.64 12.90 -12.61
C GLU A 138 -1.76 12.60 -11.59
N PRO A 139 -2.60 11.56 -11.75
CA PRO A 139 -3.54 11.19 -10.71
C PRO A 139 -2.82 10.85 -9.39
N GLN A 140 -3.23 11.53 -8.33
CA GLN A 140 -2.60 11.43 -7.02
C GLN A 140 -3.01 10.17 -6.29
N PHE A 141 -2.04 9.53 -5.64
CA PHE A 141 -2.27 8.50 -4.65
C PHE A 141 -2.22 9.12 -3.26
N LEU A 142 -3.11 8.67 -2.37
CA LEU A 142 -3.23 9.22 -1.02
C LEU A 142 -1.97 9.04 -0.17
N ASN A 143 -1.25 7.96 -0.40
CA ASN A 143 -0.03 7.56 0.30
C ASN A 143 0.65 6.40 -0.46
N ILE A 144 1.80 5.97 0.05
CA ILE A 144 2.58 4.88 -0.54
C ILE A 144 1.83 3.53 -0.58
N MET A 145 0.95 3.28 0.39
CA MET A 145 0.17 2.04 0.44
C MET A 145 -0.87 2.01 -0.68
N HIS A 146 -1.56 3.14 -0.92
CA HIS A 146 -2.49 3.25 -2.04
C HIS A 146 -1.78 2.99 -3.37
N ALA A 147 -0.64 3.65 -3.60
CA ALA A 147 0.13 3.47 -4.83
C ALA A 147 0.58 2.01 -5.02
N LEU A 148 1.13 1.39 -3.97
CA LEU A 148 1.56 0.00 -4.02
C LEU A 148 0.38 -0.95 -4.31
N GLN A 149 -0.77 -0.75 -3.67
CA GLN A 149 -1.97 -1.55 -3.92
C GLN A 149 -2.43 -1.44 -5.37
N MET A 150 -2.37 -0.25 -5.98
CA MET A 150 -2.79 -0.06 -7.37
C MET A 150 -1.84 -0.75 -8.34
N VAL A 151 -0.53 -0.62 -8.12
CA VAL A 151 0.49 -1.30 -8.92
C VAL A 151 0.34 -2.82 -8.83
N GLN A 152 0.12 -3.36 -7.63
CA GLN A 152 -0.08 -4.79 -7.42
C GLN A 152 -1.38 -5.29 -8.05
N PHE A 153 -2.48 -4.54 -7.92
CA PHE A 153 -3.75 -4.87 -8.55
C PHE A 153 -3.60 -4.91 -10.08
N TYR A 154 -2.97 -3.90 -10.67
CA TYR A 154 -2.69 -3.84 -12.10
C TYR A 154 -1.85 -5.02 -12.58
N LEU A 155 -0.79 -5.40 -11.86
CA LEU A 155 0.10 -6.47 -12.31
C LEU A 155 -0.48 -7.88 -12.12
N TRP A 156 -1.23 -8.12 -11.05
CA TRP A 156 -1.61 -9.49 -10.67
C TRP A 156 -3.08 -9.80 -10.89
N ARG A 157 -3.98 -8.82 -10.78
CA ARG A 157 -5.42 -9.05 -10.81
C ARG A 157 -6.06 -8.54 -12.09
N PHE A 158 -5.71 -7.33 -12.52
CA PHE A 158 -6.33 -6.67 -13.66
C PHE A 158 -6.26 -7.46 -14.98
N PRO A 159 -5.14 -8.13 -15.35
CA PRO A 159 -5.06 -8.87 -16.62
C PRO A 159 -6.06 -10.03 -16.71
N ASN A 160 -6.53 -10.52 -15.56
CA ASN A 160 -7.52 -11.60 -15.47
C ASN A 160 -8.97 -11.08 -15.56
N LEU A 161 -9.17 -9.77 -15.42
CA LEU A 161 -10.46 -9.13 -15.63
C LEU A 161 -10.58 -8.91 -17.13
N LYS A 162 -11.48 -9.62 -17.80
CA LYS A 162 -11.74 -9.49 -19.26
C LYS A 162 -12.41 -8.13 -19.62
N THR A 163 -12.09 -7.08 -18.87
CA THR A 163 -12.66 -5.75 -18.98
C THR A 163 -12.08 -5.09 -20.22
N LYS A 164 -12.93 -4.57 -21.11
CA LYS A 164 -12.45 -3.74 -22.21
C LYS A 164 -11.96 -2.42 -21.61
N VAL A 165 -10.72 -2.05 -21.95
CA VAL A 165 -10.18 -0.73 -21.64
C VAL A 165 -10.95 0.28 -22.50
N GLU A 166 -12.00 0.88 -21.95
CA GLU A 166 -12.69 2.00 -22.60
C GLU A 166 -12.00 3.30 -22.19
N GLY A 167 -11.48 3.99 -23.21
CA GLY A 167 -10.43 4.99 -23.11
C GLY A 167 -10.81 6.23 -22.32
N THR A 168 -10.08 6.44 -21.23
CA THR A 168 -9.72 7.79 -20.81
C THR A 168 -8.21 7.89 -21.03
N SER A 169 -7.77 8.91 -21.78
CA SER A 169 -6.34 9.16 -21.92
C SER A 169 -5.77 9.41 -20.52
N PRO A 170 -4.80 8.61 -20.06
CA PRO A 170 -4.15 8.85 -18.79
C PRO A 170 -3.52 10.24 -18.82
N ASN A 171 -3.67 10.98 -17.72
CA ASN A 171 -2.99 12.24 -17.57
C ASN A 171 -1.52 11.96 -17.22
N ILE A 172 -0.66 11.96 -18.24
CA ILE A 172 0.77 11.65 -18.13
C ILE A 172 1.57 12.86 -18.59
N THR A 173 2.59 13.21 -17.82
CA THR A 173 3.57 14.23 -18.23
C THR A 173 4.98 13.64 -18.31
N PRO A 174 5.84 14.14 -19.22
CA PRO A 174 7.26 13.84 -19.17
C PRO A 174 7.87 14.40 -17.89
N THR A 175 8.68 13.60 -17.21
CA THR A 175 9.44 14.07 -16.03
C THR A 175 10.53 15.06 -16.44
N SER A 176 10.54 16.23 -15.80
CA SER A 176 11.60 17.23 -15.92
C SER A 176 12.89 16.77 -15.25
N GLN A 177 14.02 17.42 -15.57
CA GLN A 177 15.32 17.05 -14.97
C GLN A 177 15.34 17.24 -13.44
N THR A 178 14.65 18.26 -12.92
CA THR A 178 14.53 18.49 -11.49
C THR A 178 13.77 17.35 -10.82
N GLN A 179 12.63 16.94 -11.39
CA GLN A 179 11.84 15.82 -10.86
C GLN A 179 12.60 14.50 -10.88
N LYS A 180 13.38 14.23 -11.94
CA LYS A 180 14.26 13.04 -11.98
C LYS A 180 15.28 13.05 -10.86
N THR A 181 15.90 14.20 -10.61
CA THR A 181 16.90 14.35 -9.54
C THR A 181 16.27 14.12 -8.16
N GLU A 182 15.04 14.60 -7.96
CA GLU A 182 14.29 14.37 -6.72
C GLU A 182 13.87 12.90 -6.56
N ILE A 183 13.40 12.24 -7.62
CA ILE A 183 13.12 10.81 -7.62
C ILE A 183 14.37 10.00 -7.23
N ASP A 184 15.52 10.32 -7.83
CA ASP A 184 16.78 9.64 -7.53
C ASP A 184 17.24 9.90 -6.09
N HIS A 185 17.01 11.10 -5.57
CA HIS A 185 17.24 11.41 -4.16
C HIS A 185 16.36 10.55 -3.25
N LEU A 186 15.05 10.48 -3.51
CA LEU A 186 14.12 9.67 -2.70
C LEU A 186 14.46 8.18 -2.74
N LYS A 187 14.88 7.65 -3.90
CA LYS A 187 15.41 6.27 -4.00
C LYS A 187 16.59 6.07 -3.08
N SER A 188 17.55 6.99 -3.07
CA SER A 188 18.73 6.89 -2.21
C SER A 188 18.36 6.92 -0.72
N VAL A 189 17.30 7.66 -0.36
CA VAL A 189 16.82 7.78 1.02
C VAL A 189 16.09 6.51 1.47
N PHE A 190 15.13 6.03 0.69
CA PHE A 190 14.25 4.93 1.12
C PHE A 190 14.78 3.54 0.79
N LEU A 191 15.70 3.41 -0.18
CA LEU A 191 16.26 2.11 -0.56
C LEU A 191 17.66 1.89 0.01
N LYS A 192 18.43 2.97 0.24
CA LYS A 192 19.84 3.01 0.69
C LYS A 192 20.80 2.14 -0.14
N ASP A 193 20.59 0.83 -0.10
CA ASP A 193 21.22 -0.21 -0.89
C ASP A 193 20.22 -0.85 -1.87
N LEU A 194 20.33 -0.44 -3.13
CA LEU A 194 19.54 -0.99 -4.24
C LEU A 194 19.78 -2.48 -4.45
N GLN A 195 21.02 -2.96 -4.31
CA GLN A 195 21.37 -4.36 -4.53
C GLN A 195 20.76 -5.25 -3.44
N LEU A 196 20.79 -4.79 -2.19
CA LEU A 196 20.11 -5.48 -1.10
C LEU A 196 18.61 -5.59 -1.36
N THR A 197 17.97 -4.49 -1.80
CA THR A 197 16.54 -4.44 -2.11
C THR A 197 16.18 -5.42 -3.23
N GLU A 198 16.90 -5.38 -4.35
CA GLU A 198 16.70 -6.28 -5.49
C GLU A 198 16.94 -7.74 -5.12
N ARG A 199 17.94 -8.03 -4.28
CA ARG A 199 18.20 -9.38 -3.81
C ARG A 199 17.10 -9.87 -2.86
N PHE A 200 16.59 -8.99 -2.00
CA PHE A 200 15.57 -9.33 -1.00
C PHE A 200 14.25 -9.74 -1.64
N PHE A 201 13.75 -8.96 -2.60
CA PHE A 201 12.54 -9.33 -3.34
C PHE A 201 12.77 -10.44 -4.37
N GLY A 202 14.01 -10.95 -4.44
CA GLY A 202 14.52 -11.81 -5.49
C GLY A 202 14.65 -11.04 -6.79
N HIS A 203 15.33 -11.63 -7.78
CA HIS A 203 15.16 -11.23 -9.17
C HIS A 203 13.75 -11.61 -9.66
N SER A 204 12.70 -11.19 -8.95
CA SER A 204 11.37 -10.98 -9.48
C SER A 204 11.47 -9.86 -10.50
N LYS A 205 12.20 -10.13 -11.59
CA LYS A 205 11.84 -9.57 -12.88
C LYS A 205 10.33 -9.78 -12.98
N PRO A 206 9.57 -8.78 -13.44
CA PRO A 206 8.17 -9.02 -13.78
C PRO A 206 8.17 -10.31 -14.58
N MET A 207 7.30 -11.25 -14.15
CA MET A 207 7.15 -12.59 -14.74
C MET A 207 7.73 -12.61 -16.13
N LYS A 208 8.92 -13.18 -16.30
CA LYS A 208 9.68 -13.16 -17.56
C LYS A 208 8.89 -13.77 -18.74
N ASP A 209 7.71 -14.32 -18.45
CA ASP A 209 6.76 -14.93 -19.39
C ASP A 209 5.51 -14.07 -19.66
N MET A 210 5.41 -12.85 -19.12
CA MET A 210 4.41 -11.87 -19.53
C MET A 210 5.11 -10.80 -20.39
N GLU A 211 5.19 -11.06 -21.70
CA GLU A 211 5.59 -10.12 -22.76
C GLU A 211 4.63 -8.92 -22.90
N TYR A 212 4.04 -8.45 -21.81
CA TYR A 212 3.23 -7.25 -21.81
C TYR A 212 4.12 -6.05 -21.52
N GLU A 213 4.42 -5.30 -22.58
CA GLU A 213 4.90 -3.93 -22.46
C GLU A 213 3.94 -3.16 -21.54
N PHE A 214 4.48 -2.46 -20.54
CA PHE A 214 3.66 -1.68 -19.64
C PHE A 214 2.94 -0.58 -20.43
N ASP A 215 1.63 -0.48 -20.20
CA ASP A 215 0.78 0.50 -20.86
C ASP A 215 0.06 1.38 -19.84
N TRP A 216 0.26 2.69 -19.97
CA TRP A 216 -0.33 3.67 -19.07
C TRP A 216 -1.86 3.78 -19.23
N ASP A 217 -2.40 3.55 -20.42
CA ASP A 217 -3.85 3.59 -20.66
C ASP A 217 -4.52 2.46 -19.87
N THR A 218 -3.95 1.25 -19.98
CA THR A 218 -4.38 0.06 -19.23
C THR A 218 -4.18 0.26 -17.72
N PHE A 219 -3.07 0.86 -17.27
CA PHE A 219 -2.85 1.16 -15.86
C PHE A 219 -3.91 2.13 -15.32
N SER A 220 -4.22 3.20 -16.05
CA SER A 220 -5.27 4.16 -15.67
C SER A 220 -6.64 3.51 -15.59
N ALA A 221 -6.97 2.61 -16.52
CA ALA A 221 -8.21 1.85 -16.46
C ALA A 221 -8.25 0.90 -15.25
N ALA A 222 -7.11 0.32 -14.86
CA ALA A 222 -7.01 -0.51 -13.67
C ALA A 222 -7.25 0.28 -12.38
N VAL A 223 -6.74 1.51 -12.28
CA VAL A 223 -7.01 2.41 -11.15
C VAL A 223 -8.52 2.68 -11.05
N LEU A 224 -9.16 3.07 -12.14
CA LEU A 224 -10.61 3.34 -12.17
C LEU A 224 -11.45 2.11 -11.80
N GLU A 225 -11.10 0.94 -12.32
CA GLU A 225 -11.79 -0.32 -12.02
C GLU A 225 -11.63 -0.68 -10.52
N TRP A 226 -10.43 -0.50 -9.97
CA TRP A 226 -10.20 -0.74 -8.54
C TRP A 226 -11.02 0.21 -7.67
N GLU A 227 -11.05 1.50 -8.00
CA GLU A 227 -11.85 2.49 -7.26
C GLU A 227 -13.34 2.15 -7.33
N CYS A 228 -13.86 1.80 -8.52
CA CYS A 228 -15.23 1.35 -8.68
C CYS A 228 -15.54 0.10 -7.85
N TYR A 229 -14.62 -0.87 -7.84
CA TYR A 229 -14.76 -2.10 -7.06
C TYR A 229 -14.80 -1.81 -5.55
N VAL A 230 -13.89 -0.97 -5.05
CA VAL A 230 -13.84 -0.62 -3.63
C VAL A 230 -15.07 0.18 -3.20
N LEU A 231 -15.53 1.13 -4.01
CA LEU A 231 -16.76 1.87 -3.76
C LEU A 231 -17.98 0.94 -3.71
N LYS A 232 -18.04 -0.09 -4.56
CA LYS A 232 -19.10 -1.10 -4.50
C LYS A 232 -19.04 -1.89 -3.20
N LEU A 233 -17.87 -2.39 -2.81
CA LEU A 233 -17.69 -3.12 -1.56
C LEU A 233 -18.06 -2.26 -0.35
N GLN A 234 -17.65 -1.00 -0.33
CA GLN A 234 -18.01 -0.07 0.74
C GLN A 234 -19.53 0.07 0.87
N LYS A 235 -20.24 0.26 -0.25
CA LYS A 235 -21.72 0.32 -0.25
C LYS A 235 -22.34 -0.95 0.32
N GLU A 236 -21.82 -2.12 -0.04
CA GLU A 236 -22.26 -3.40 0.51
C GLU A 236 -22.01 -3.50 2.02
N LEU A 237 -20.80 -3.14 2.49
CA LEU A 237 -20.45 -3.11 3.92
C LEU A 237 -21.39 -2.20 4.71
N VAL A 238 -21.63 -0.97 4.22
CA VAL A 238 -22.50 0.00 4.90
C VAL A 238 -23.96 -0.46 4.90
N LEU A 239 -24.42 -1.11 3.83
CA LEU A 239 -25.77 -1.68 3.76
C LEU A 239 -25.98 -2.84 4.76
N HIS A 240 -24.95 -3.65 5.00
CA HIS A 240 -25.00 -4.76 5.96
C HIS A 240 -24.74 -4.35 7.42
N LEU A 241 -24.14 -3.19 7.66
CA LEU A 241 -23.76 -2.72 9.00
C LEU A 241 -24.92 -2.72 10.02
N PRO A 242 -26.16 -2.27 9.71
CA PRO A 242 -27.28 -2.33 10.65
C PRO A 242 -27.63 -3.77 11.04
N HIS A 243 -27.54 -4.71 10.09
CA HIS A 243 -27.80 -6.13 10.35
C HIS A 243 -26.75 -6.71 11.30
N TRP A 244 -25.47 -6.41 11.09
CA TRP A 244 -24.40 -6.86 11.99
C TRP A 244 -24.53 -6.29 13.40
N LYS A 245 -24.94 -5.02 13.53
CA LYS A 245 -25.25 -4.41 14.84
C LYS A 245 -26.43 -5.09 15.53
N THR A 246 -27.50 -5.38 14.78
CA THR A 246 -28.72 -6.02 15.31
C THR A 246 -28.42 -7.43 15.81
N ASN A 247 -27.57 -8.17 15.10
CA ASN A 247 -27.20 -9.54 15.45
C ASN A 247 -25.99 -9.63 16.39
N GLN A 248 -25.53 -8.51 16.96
CA GLN A 248 -24.37 -8.46 17.87
C GLN A 248 -23.10 -9.09 17.27
N SER A 249 -22.94 -9.00 15.95
CA SER A 249 -21.71 -9.40 15.24
C SER A 249 -20.65 -8.30 15.30
N ILE A 250 -21.08 -7.05 15.46
CA ILE A 250 -20.22 -5.89 15.72
C ILE A 250 -20.72 -5.22 17.01
N PHE A 251 -19.80 -4.99 17.94
CA PHE A 251 -20.09 -4.31 19.19
C PHE A 251 -19.70 -2.84 19.07
N CYS A 252 -20.65 -1.94 19.32
CA CYS A 252 -20.33 -0.53 19.48
C CYS A 252 -19.71 -0.35 20.87
N VAL A 253 -18.37 -0.31 20.93
CA VAL A 253 -17.67 0.04 22.17
C VAL A 253 -17.67 1.57 22.26
N THR A 254 -18.28 2.12 23.30
CA THR A 254 -18.08 3.54 23.65
C THR A 254 -16.65 3.71 24.13
N LEU A 255 -15.89 4.56 23.43
CA LEU A 255 -14.57 5.06 23.86
C LEU A 255 -14.70 5.85 25.17
#